data_AF-A0A3A8PXY0-F1
#
_entry.id   AF-A0A3A8PXY0-F1
#
_cell.length_a   1.000
_cell.length_b   1.000
_cell.length_c   1.000
_cell.angle_alpha   90.00
_cell.angle_beta   90.00
_cell.angle_gamma   90.00
#
_symmetry.space_group_name_H-M   'P 1'
#
loop_
_entity.id
_entity.type
_entity.pdbx_description
1 polymer ?
#
loop_
_entity_poly.entity_id
_entity_poly.type
_entity_poly.pdbx_seq_one_letter_code
_entity_poly.pdbx_strand_id
1 'polypeptide(L)'
;MTGGAMRAGFALVLALTVWPRAARAQVDEDNGDAVVVDMPEPDRGCPVKPEFLPVTPMGLVGLERPGWLVHQAIIPPAKDKFFQAGARSRSGVKPVPAEMARKLGAPDLKVPLWVFGKADAKACKATPIEWWAVRMGTDEDRQTYLMAELRTDCELLPPGRLSGTPLVLRQKDEPTGCRLRRPNRNQTGKETDGIPPDYAEHIPPQDCVAPECARLWEYFGVTGEDNAGAFDLTVSYLHRNGSNPCNWATEDLSKLFVRAPESTALQELKPGGVLFGGLWDFNGLRYILSRQMGVFYAYDYQKLKAPPKAVRYGSPTEEDLIHAKRSLSPCKK
;
A
#
# COMPACT_ATOMS: atom_id res chain seq x y z
N MET A 1 63.70 10.50 46.98
CA MET A 1 63.83 11.95 46.78
C MET A 1 64.04 12.20 45.29
N THR A 2 63.17 13.03 44.69
CA THR A 2 63.34 13.86 43.47
C THR A 2 63.85 13.17 42.19
N GLY A 3 63.26 13.28 41.01
CA GLY A 3 62.22 14.13 40.42
C GLY A 3 62.14 13.71 38.93
N GLY A 4 60.98 13.74 38.30
CA GLY A 4 60.66 14.76 37.30
C GLY A 4 60.97 14.31 35.86
N ALA A 5 59.92 14.12 35.04
CA ALA A 5 59.89 14.52 33.62
C ALA A 5 58.56 14.08 32.97
N MET A 6 57.77 15.09 32.56
CA MET A 6 56.74 14.96 31.54
C MET A 6 57.32 14.27 30.29
N ARG A 7 56.60 13.29 29.75
CA ARG A 7 56.72 12.92 28.34
C ARG A 7 55.35 13.00 27.69
N ALA A 8 55.25 13.96 26.78
CA ALA A 8 54.19 14.04 25.79
C ALA A 8 54.19 12.76 24.94
N GLY A 9 53.15 11.96 25.09
CA GLY A 9 52.83 10.88 24.16
C GLY A 9 51.89 11.44 23.10
N PHE A 10 52.45 11.88 21.97
CA PHE A 10 51.68 12.07 20.74
C PHE A 10 51.20 10.68 20.28
N ALA A 11 50.00 10.30 20.69
CA ALA A 11 49.29 9.19 20.09
C ALA A 11 48.75 9.68 18.73
N LEU A 12 49.44 9.27 17.67
CA LEU A 12 49.05 9.48 16.29
C LEU A 12 47.71 8.76 16.07
N VAL A 13 46.60 9.51 16.13
CA VAL A 13 45.28 9.03 15.71
C VAL A 13 45.35 8.88 14.19
N LEU A 14 45.52 7.64 13.73
CA LEU A 14 45.33 7.27 12.33
C LEU A 14 43.86 7.48 11.98
N ALA A 15 43.56 8.70 11.51
CA ALA A 15 42.33 9.02 10.83
C ALA A 15 42.25 8.17 9.55
N LEU A 16 41.55 7.04 9.63
CA LEU A 16 41.05 6.33 8.45
C LEU A 16 40.01 7.24 7.79
N THR A 17 40.53 8.11 6.94
CA THR A 17 39.80 8.89 5.96
C THR A 17 39.19 7.91 4.96
N VAL A 18 37.88 7.69 5.12
CA VAL A 18 37.06 6.95 4.15
C VAL A 18 37.02 7.77 2.86
N TRP A 19 37.71 7.27 1.84
CA TRP A 19 37.76 7.78 0.47
C TRP A 19 37.74 6.58 -0.49
N PRO A 20 37.36 6.77 -1.77
CA PRO A 20 36.04 7.08 -2.31
C PRO A 20 35.36 5.81 -2.86
N ARG A 21 34.08 5.93 -3.25
CA ARG A 21 33.35 4.94 -4.06
C ARG A 21 34.08 4.72 -5.40
N ALA A 22 34.87 3.68 -5.51
CA ALA A 22 35.44 3.21 -6.77
C ALA A 22 35.27 1.70 -6.83
N ALA A 23 34.79 1.21 -7.98
CA ALA A 23 34.63 -0.20 -8.27
C ALA A 23 35.90 -0.98 -7.94
N ARG A 24 35.75 -2.18 -7.37
CA ARG A 24 36.88 -3.10 -7.17
C ARG A 24 37.05 -3.91 -8.45
N ALA A 25 38.23 -3.84 -9.06
CA ALA A 25 38.61 -4.80 -10.07
C ALA A 25 38.77 -6.16 -9.39
N GLN A 26 38.02 -7.17 -9.85
CA GLN A 26 38.28 -8.57 -9.53
C GLN A 26 38.91 -9.21 -10.77
N VAL A 27 39.83 -10.14 -10.55
CA VAL A 27 40.43 -10.91 -11.64
C VAL A 27 39.56 -12.14 -11.84
N ASP A 28 39.08 -12.36 -13.06
CA ASP A 28 38.33 -13.56 -13.44
C ASP A 28 39.25 -14.79 -13.29
N GLU A 29 38.81 -15.77 -12.51
CA GLU A 29 39.60 -16.96 -12.15
C GLU A 29 39.89 -17.86 -13.37
N ASP A 30 39.12 -17.73 -14.46
CA ASP A 30 39.24 -18.60 -15.64
C ASP A 30 40.16 -18.03 -16.74
N ASN A 31 40.36 -16.72 -16.80
CA ASN A 31 41.13 -16.07 -17.88
C ASN A 31 42.11 -14.97 -17.41
N GLY A 32 42.10 -14.59 -16.14
CA GLY A 32 43.03 -13.59 -15.60
C GLY A 32 42.69 -12.14 -15.96
N ASP A 33 41.53 -11.88 -16.56
CA ASP A 33 41.12 -10.54 -16.96
C ASP A 33 40.55 -9.75 -15.77
N ALA A 34 40.91 -8.47 -15.68
CA ALA A 34 40.37 -7.57 -14.67
C ALA A 34 38.92 -7.19 -15.03
N VAL A 35 37.96 -7.78 -14.33
CA VAL A 35 36.54 -7.45 -14.44
C VAL A 35 36.22 -6.35 -13.43
N VAL A 36 35.64 -5.25 -13.93
CA VAL A 36 35.03 -4.23 -13.08
C VAL A 36 33.69 -4.78 -12.59
N VAL A 37 33.66 -5.28 -11.37
CA VAL A 37 32.40 -5.68 -10.74
C VAL A 37 31.80 -4.46 -10.05
N ASP A 38 30.63 -4.02 -10.54
CA ASP A 38 29.85 -3.03 -9.83
C ASP A 38 29.58 -3.54 -8.42
N MET A 39 30.08 -2.83 -7.42
CA MET A 39 29.77 -3.16 -6.04
C MET A 39 28.25 -3.13 -5.88
N PRO A 40 27.61 -4.20 -5.36
CA PRO A 40 26.17 -4.19 -5.14
C PRO A 40 25.84 -2.98 -4.25
N GLU A 41 24.89 -2.15 -4.71
CA GLU A 41 24.43 -1.04 -3.89
C GLU A 41 23.97 -1.60 -2.53
N PRO A 42 24.36 -0.95 -1.41
CA PRO A 42 23.94 -1.43 -0.11
C PRO A 42 22.40 -1.42 -0.04
N ASP A 43 21.83 -2.51 0.47
CA ASP A 43 20.38 -2.59 0.73
C ASP A 43 20.00 -1.50 1.73
N ARG A 44 19.19 -0.54 1.28
CA ARG A 44 18.72 0.60 2.08
C ARG A 44 17.48 0.24 2.91
N GLY A 45 16.85 -0.89 2.59
CA GLY A 45 15.61 -1.34 3.19
C GLY A 45 14.43 -0.47 2.80
N CYS A 46 13.33 -0.63 3.52
CA CYS A 46 12.14 0.16 3.26
C CYS A 46 12.31 1.61 3.75
N PRO A 47 11.82 2.62 3.00
CA PRO A 47 11.97 4.01 3.40
C PRO A 47 11.37 4.27 4.79
N VAL A 48 11.99 5.14 5.59
CA VAL A 48 11.51 5.43 6.96
C VAL A 48 10.28 6.35 6.97
N LYS A 49 10.13 7.20 5.95
CA LYS A 49 9.00 8.13 5.80
C LYS A 49 8.57 8.25 4.33
N PRO A 50 8.15 7.15 3.69
CA PRO A 50 7.76 7.20 2.28
C PRO A 50 6.51 8.06 2.09
N GLU A 51 6.46 8.77 0.97
CA GLU A 51 5.23 9.38 0.49
C GLU A 51 4.45 8.39 -0.36
N PHE A 52 3.46 7.74 0.23
CA PHE A 52 2.56 6.84 -0.50
C PHE A 52 1.62 7.63 -1.41
N LEU A 53 1.55 7.21 -2.67
CA LEU A 53 0.65 7.78 -3.67
C LEU A 53 -0.36 6.72 -4.11
N PRO A 54 -1.64 6.90 -3.78
CA PRO A 54 -2.68 6.02 -4.24
C PRO A 54 -2.84 6.05 -5.77
N VAL A 55 -3.46 4.98 -6.28
CA VAL A 55 -3.68 4.79 -7.71
C VAL A 55 -5.13 4.45 -8.00
N THR A 56 -5.62 4.94 -9.13
CA THR A 56 -6.97 4.74 -9.62
C THR A 56 -6.90 4.07 -11.00
N PRO A 57 -7.67 3.00 -11.26
CA PRO A 57 -7.78 2.43 -12.61
C PRO A 57 -8.27 3.47 -13.62
N MET A 58 -7.68 3.49 -14.82
CA MET A 58 -8.13 4.37 -15.91
C MET A 58 -9.60 4.14 -16.29
N GLY A 59 -10.03 2.88 -16.35
CA GLY A 59 -11.42 2.52 -16.63
C GLY A 59 -12.42 3.09 -15.61
N LEU A 60 -12.03 3.20 -14.32
CA LEU A 60 -12.90 3.72 -13.26
C LEU A 60 -13.24 5.21 -13.45
N VAL A 61 -12.41 5.94 -14.19
CA VAL A 61 -12.58 7.38 -14.45
C VAL A 61 -13.07 7.68 -15.87
N GLY A 62 -13.45 6.64 -16.63
CA GLY A 62 -13.99 6.77 -17.98
C GLY A 62 -12.95 6.89 -19.10
N LEU A 63 -11.69 6.49 -18.86
CA LEU A 63 -10.70 6.37 -19.93
C LEU A 63 -10.74 4.96 -20.52
N GLU A 64 -10.98 4.86 -21.82
CA GLU A 64 -11.17 3.60 -22.57
C GLU A 64 -9.84 2.87 -22.87
N ARG A 65 -8.96 2.73 -21.87
CA ARG A 65 -7.74 1.92 -21.97
C ARG A 65 -7.33 1.34 -20.62
N PRO A 66 -6.67 0.16 -20.58
CA PRO A 66 -6.17 -0.40 -19.33
C PRO A 66 -4.99 0.42 -18.81
N GLY A 67 -4.92 0.62 -17.50
CA GLY A 67 -3.82 1.32 -16.87
C GLY A 67 -4.17 1.91 -15.52
N TRP A 68 -3.19 2.60 -14.94
CA TRP A 68 -3.27 3.19 -13.60
C TRP A 68 -2.95 4.68 -13.68
N LEU A 69 -3.77 5.48 -13.01
CA LEU A 69 -3.51 6.88 -12.75
C LEU A 69 -3.05 7.05 -11.31
N VAL A 70 -1.94 7.73 -11.11
CA VAL A 70 -1.36 7.98 -9.78
C VAL A 70 -1.78 9.36 -9.31
N HIS A 71 -2.30 9.44 -8.10
CA HIS A 71 -2.70 10.70 -7.47
C HIS A 71 -1.48 11.56 -7.18
N GLN A 72 -1.50 12.81 -7.62
CA GLN A 72 -0.39 13.75 -7.45
C GLN A 72 -0.77 14.93 -6.55
N ALA A 73 -2.00 15.45 -6.68
CA ALA A 73 -2.53 16.52 -5.83
C ALA A 73 -4.07 16.60 -5.91
N ILE A 74 -4.67 17.34 -4.98
CA ILE A 74 -6.05 17.82 -5.12
C ILE A 74 -5.99 19.22 -5.75
N ILE A 75 -6.71 19.43 -6.86
CA ILE A 75 -6.82 20.73 -7.52
C ILE A 75 -7.74 21.61 -6.68
N PRO A 76 -7.26 22.75 -6.13
CA PRO A 76 -8.10 23.65 -5.37
C PRO A 76 -9.26 24.18 -6.23
N PRO A 77 -10.47 24.37 -5.69
CA PRO A 77 -11.63 24.86 -6.46
C PRO A 77 -11.37 26.17 -7.21
N ALA A 78 -10.56 27.07 -6.64
CA ALA A 78 -10.16 28.34 -7.27
C ALA A 78 -9.26 28.16 -8.50
N LYS A 79 -8.55 27.03 -8.61
CA LYS A 79 -7.66 26.68 -9.73
C LYS A 79 -8.32 25.72 -10.72
N ASP A 80 -9.49 25.18 -10.40
CA ASP A 80 -10.19 24.23 -11.26
C ASP A 80 -10.87 24.94 -12.45
N LYS A 81 -10.14 24.94 -13.57
CA LYS A 81 -10.63 25.42 -14.87
C LYS A 81 -11.22 24.30 -15.72
N PHE A 82 -11.13 23.06 -15.25
CA PHE A 82 -11.54 21.87 -16.00
C PHE A 82 -13.01 21.58 -15.75
N PHE A 83 -13.46 21.67 -14.50
CA PHE A 83 -14.85 21.42 -14.12
C PHE A 83 -15.47 22.71 -13.57
N GLN A 84 -16.20 23.40 -14.43
CA GLN A 84 -16.89 24.66 -14.10
C GLN A 84 -18.40 24.52 -14.24
N ALA A 85 -19.14 25.37 -13.52
CA ALA A 85 -20.61 25.39 -13.51
C ALA A 85 -21.20 23.98 -13.32
N GLY A 86 -22.16 23.56 -14.16
CA GLY A 86 -22.84 22.27 -14.08
C GLY A 86 -21.93 21.05 -14.25
N ALA A 87 -20.67 21.21 -14.70
CA ALA A 87 -19.70 20.11 -14.73
C ALA A 87 -19.10 19.81 -13.34
N ARG A 88 -19.21 20.72 -12.36
CA ARG A 88 -18.70 20.51 -10.99
C ARG A 88 -19.44 19.42 -10.22
N SER A 89 -20.71 19.24 -10.54
CA SER A 89 -21.62 18.26 -9.94
C SER A 89 -21.63 16.92 -10.68
N ARG A 90 -20.67 16.67 -11.59
CA ARG A 90 -20.58 15.42 -12.34
C ARG A 90 -19.17 14.86 -12.24
N SER A 91 -19.05 13.54 -12.27
CA SER A 91 -17.77 12.88 -12.47
C SER A 91 -17.26 13.13 -13.89
N GLY A 92 -15.96 13.12 -14.08
CA GLY A 92 -15.37 13.21 -15.41
C GLY A 92 -13.86 13.34 -15.40
N VAL A 93 -13.28 13.26 -16.59
CA VAL A 93 -11.83 13.30 -16.81
C VAL A 93 -11.52 14.28 -17.94
N LYS A 94 -10.50 15.12 -17.75
CA LYS A 94 -10.02 16.08 -18.75
C LYS A 94 -8.48 16.08 -18.80
N PRO A 95 -7.86 16.14 -19.98
CA PRO A 95 -6.41 16.22 -20.09
C PRO A 95 -5.88 17.53 -19.51
N VAL A 96 -4.72 17.47 -18.88
CA VAL A 96 -4.00 18.61 -18.31
C VAL A 96 -2.68 18.79 -19.06
N PRO A 97 -2.47 19.93 -19.71
CA PRO A 97 -1.16 20.25 -20.27
C PRO A 97 -0.05 20.22 -19.20
N ALA A 98 1.10 19.63 -19.55
CA ALA A 98 2.19 19.36 -18.61
C ALA A 98 2.74 20.63 -17.93
N GLU A 99 2.76 21.75 -18.65
CA GLU A 99 3.18 23.06 -18.15
C GLU A 99 2.23 23.64 -17.09
N MET A 100 0.97 23.21 -17.07
CA MET A 100 -0.01 23.59 -16.05
C MET A 100 0.03 22.67 -14.82
N ALA A 101 0.45 21.41 -14.97
CA ALA A 101 0.43 20.43 -13.88
C ALA A 101 1.13 20.94 -12.61
N ARG A 102 2.30 21.57 -12.73
CA ARG A 102 3.05 22.15 -11.59
C ARG A 102 2.29 23.28 -10.90
N LYS A 103 1.60 24.15 -11.65
CA LYS A 103 0.77 25.24 -11.08
C LYS A 103 -0.46 24.70 -10.34
N LEU A 104 -0.92 23.51 -10.73
CA LEU A 104 -2.06 22.79 -10.14
C LEU A 104 -1.66 21.92 -8.94
N GLY A 105 -0.37 21.89 -8.57
CA GLY A 105 0.12 21.18 -7.38
C GLY A 105 0.89 19.90 -7.68
N ALA A 106 1.16 19.56 -8.95
CA ALA A 106 2.07 18.47 -9.25
C ALA A 106 3.41 18.68 -8.54
N PRO A 107 4.02 17.65 -7.93
CA PRO A 107 5.29 17.73 -7.22
C PRO A 107 6.49 17.79 -8.16
N ASP A 108 7.68 18.07 -7.60
CA ASP A 108 8.90 18.20 -8.38
C ASP A 108 9.34 16.82 -8.87
N LEU A 109 9.55 16.69 -10.19
CA LEU A 109 9.99 15.44 -10.82
C LEU A 109 11.44 15.06 -10.47
N LYS A 110 12.18 15.94 -9.78
CA LYS A 110 13.50 15.63 -9.21
C LYS A 110 13.44 14.52 -8.16
N VAL A 111 12.30 14.35 -7.48
CA VAL A 111 12.11 13.22 -6.56
C VAL A 111 11.42 12.10 -7.34
N PRO A 112 12.09 10.97 -7.57
CA PRO A 112 11.55 9.90 -8.40
C PRO A 112 10.33 9.24 -7.76
N LEU A 113 9.51 8.64 -8.62
CA LEU A 113 8.47 7.71 -8.22
C LEU A 113 9.01 6.28 -8.34
N TRP A 114 8.70 5.47 -7.34
CA TRP A 114 9.04 4.06 -7.27
C TRP A 114 7.76 3.24 -7.20
N VAL A 115 7.65 2.24 -8.08
CA VAL A 115 6.44 1.44 -8.23
C VAL A 115 6.74 -0.02 -7.90
N PHE A 116 5.94 -0.59 -7.02
CA PHE A 116 5.87 -2.03 -6.80
C PHE A 116 4.69 -2.59 -7.59
N GLY A 117 4.98 -3.15 -8.77
CA GLY A 117 3.95 -3.62 -9.71
C GLY A 117 3.37 -5.00 -9.39
N LYS A 118 4.17 -5.87 -8.74
CA LYS A 118 3.85 -7.28 -8.45
C LYS A 118 4.25 -7.65 -7.02
N ALA A 119 3.70 -8.75 -6.51
CA ALA A 119 4.12 -9.31 -5.23
C ALA A 119 5.58 -9.78 -5.29
N ASP A 120 6.33 -9.55 -4.22
CA ASP A 120 7.74 -9.90 -4.04
C ASP A 120 8.70 -9.36 -5.11
N ALA A 121 8.25 -8.37 -5.89
CA ALA A 121 9.07 -7.70 -6.89
C ALA A 121 9.82 -6.50 -6.27
N LYS A 122 11.02 -6.22 -6.83
CA LYS A 122 11.74 -4.98 -6.57
C LYS A 122 10.92 -3.79 -7.06
N ALA A 123 11.09 -2.64 -6.42
CA ALA A 123 10.54 -1.41 -6.95
C ALA A 123 11.23 -1.06 -8.28
N CYS A 124 10.47 -0.50 -9.22
CA CYS A 124 11.04 0.07 -10.43
C CYS A 124 10.79 1.57 -10.48
N LYS A 125 11.66 2.28 -11.17
CA LYS A 125 11.50 3.72 -11.37
C LYS A 125 10.30 3.98 -12.27
N ALA A 126 9.62 5.09 -12.02
CA ALA A 126 8.48 5.53 -12.79
C ALA A 126 8.52 7.04 -13.05
N THR A 127 8.04 7.42 -14.24
CA THR A 127 8.02 8.82 -14.69
C THR A 127 6.62 9.20 -15.14
N PRO A 128 6.04 10.31 -14.64
CA PRO A 128 4.81 10.87 -15.19
C PRO A 128 4.95 11.20 -16.68
N ILE A 129 4.03 10.71 -17.51
CA ILE A 129 4.02 10.94 -18.97
C ILE A 129 2.81 11.76 -19.44
N GLU A 130 1.65 11.57 -18.83
CA GLU A 130 0.43 12.31 -19.14
C GLU A 130 -0.26 12.75 -17.86
N TRP A 131 -0.96 13.88 -17.91
CA TRP A 131 -1.62 14.48 -16.74
C TRP A 131 -3.11 14.64 -16.98
N TRP A 132 -3.88 14.40 -15.93
CA TRP A 132 -5.34 14.34 -15.99
C TRP A 132 -5.95 15.07 -14.80
N ALA A 133 -6.94 15.90 -15.06
CA ALA A 133 -7.84 16.45 -14.07
C ALA A 133 -9.03 15.50 -13.98
N VAL A 134 -9.15 14.80 -12.86
CA VAL A 134 -10.17 13.78 -12.63
C VAL A 134 -11.10 14.27 -11.52
N ARG A 135 -12.36 14.51 -11.88
CA ARG A 135 -13.43 14.84 -10.94
C ARG A 135 -14.10 13.53 -10.52
N MET A 136 -13.93 13.15 -9.27
CA MET A 136 -14.53 11.92 -8.73
C MET A 136 -14.98 12.11 -7.28
N GLY A 137 -15.96 11.30 -6.87
CA GLY A 137 -16.55 11.31 -5.54
C GLY A 137 -18.08 11.45 -5.52
N THR A 138 -18.67 11.39 -4.33
CA THR A 138 -20.12 11.56 -4.12
C THR A 138 -20.48 13.04 -4.05
N ASP A 139 -21.76 13.40 -4.13
CA ASP A 139 -22.17 14.81 -4.15
C ASP A 139 -21.65 15.63 -2.94
N GLU A 140 -21.46 14.98 -1.79
CA GLU A 140 -21.04 15.61 -0.54
C GLU A 140 -19.53 15.89 -0.46
N ASP A 141 -18.70 15.11 -1.14
CA ASP A 141 -17.23 15.18 -1.03
C ASP A 141 -16.49 15.12 -2.37
N ARG A 142 -17.20 15.28 -3.50
CA ARG A 142 -16.61 15.28 -4.85
C ARG A 142 -15.47 16.29 -4.93
N GLN A 143 -14.30 15.80 -5.36
CA GLN A 143 -13.06 16.57 -5.50
C GLN A 143 -12.47 16.40 -6.89
N THR A 144 -11.66 17.37 -7.30
CA THR A 144 -10.92 17.32 -8.57
C THR A 144 -9.48 16.98 -8.23
N TYR A 145 -9.02 15.83 -8.69
CA TYR A 145 -7.68 15.31 -8.46
C TYR A 145 -6.82 15.56 -9.69
N LEU A 146 -5.60 16.00 -9.47
CA LEU A 146 -4.55 15.95 -10.48
C LEU A 146 -3.91 14.57 -10.40
N MET A 147 -4.04 13.79 -11.47
CA MET A 147 -3.45 12.47 -11.58
C MET A 147 -2.48 12.41 -12.75
N ALA A 148 -1.53 11.50 -12.67
CA ALA A 148 -0.57 11.24 -13.74
C ALA A 148 -0.62 9.78 -14.18
N GLU A 149 -0.54 9.56 -15.49
CA GLU A 149 -0.14 8.29 -16.04
C GLU A 149 1.37 8.13 -15.91
N LEU A 150 1.83 6.92 -15.58
CA LEU A 150 3.23 6.63 -15.40
C LEU A 150 3.75 5.71 -16.51
N ARG A 151 4.93 6.06 -17.04
CA ARG A 151 5.81 5.08 -17.67
C ARG A 151 6.65 4.42 -16.60
N THR A 152 6.62 3.10 -16.55
CA THR A 152 7.35 2.27 -15.58
C THR A 152 8.34 1.37 -16.28
N ASP A 153 9.47 1.12 -15.63
CA ASP A 153 10.50 0.19 -16.15
C ASP A 153 10.18 -1.27 -15.83
N CYS A 154 9.11 -1.52 -15.08
CA CYS A 154 8.60 -2.84 -14.74
C CYS A 154 7.15 -3.04 -15.18
N GLU A 155 6.77 -4.31 -15.33
CA GLU A 155 5.41 -4.71 -15.66
C GLU A 155 4.48 -4.49 -14.45
N LEU A 156 3.34 -3.85 -14.72
CA LEU A 156 2.27 -3.66 -13.75
C LEU A 156 1.18 -4.69 -13.99
N LEU A 157 0.63 -5.24 -12.91
CA LEU A 157 -0.59 -6.04 -13.04
C LEU A 157 -1.73 -5.16 -13.57
N PRO A 158 -2.56 -5.70 -14.47
CA PRO A 158 -3.70 -4.95 -14.99
C PRO A 158 -4.67 -4.60 -13.84
N PRO A 159 -5.48 -3.55 -14.00
CA PRO A 159 -6.59 -3.28 -13.09
C PRO A 159 -7.45 -4.50 -12.82
N GLY A 160 -7.76 -4.75 -11.55
CA GLY A 160 -8.49 -5.92 -11.10
C GLY A 160 -8.70 -5.90 -9.58
N ARG A 161 -8.68 -7.06 -8.94
CA ARG A 161 -8.79 -7.16 -7.47
C ARG A 161 -7.63 -6.42 -6.78
N LEU A 162 -7.80 -6.09 -5.51
CA LEU A 162 -6.82 -5.33 -4.70
C LEU A 162 -5.39 -5.88 -4.73
N SER A 163 -5.21 -7.19 -4.90
CA SER A 163 -3.90 -7.83 -5.07
C SER A 163 -3.16 -7.37 -6.33
N GLY A 164 -3.88 -6.96 -7.38
CA GLY A 164 -3.36 -6.43 -8.63
C GLY A 164 -3.06 -4.93 -8.63
N THR A 165 -3.51 -4.19 -7.62
CA THR A 165 -3.35 -2.73 -7.59
C THR A 165 -1.93 -2.32 -7.18
N PRO A 166 -1.13 -1.63 -8.00
CA PRO A 166 0.26 -1.31 -7.68
C PRO A 166 0.40 -0.37 -6.47
N LEU A 167 1.56 -0.42 -5.82
CA LEU A 167 1.95 0.53 -4.78
C LEU A 167 2.95 1.53 -5.34
N VAL A 168 2.72 2.82 -5.10
CA VAL A 168 3.60 3.89 -5.59
C VAL A 168 4.10 4.71 -4.43
N LEU A 169 5.42 4.94 -4.40
CA LEU A 169 6.09 5.79 -3.42
C LEU A 169 6.78 6.95 -4.13
N ARG A 170 6.73 8.14 -3.56
CA ARG A 170 7.68 9.21 -3.88
C ARG A 170 8.77 9.24 -2.84
N GLN A 171 10.01 9.04 -3.28
CA GLN A 171 11.18 8.95 -2.41
C GLN A 171 12.42 9.31 -3.21
N LYS A 172 13.35 10.06 -2.59
CA LYS A 172 14.60 10.49 -3.24
C LYS A 172 15.46 9.30 -3.67
N ASP A 173 15.59 8.35 -2.76
CA ASP A 173 16.47 7.19 -2.86
C ASP A 173 15.69 5.96 -3.28
N GLU A 174 16.33 5.08 -4.07
CA GLU A 174 15.78 3.78 -4.41
C GLU A 174 15.57 2.93 -3.14
N PRO A 175 14.40 2.31 -2.95
CA PRO A 175 14.14 1.45 -1.79
C PRO A 175 14.73 0.04 -2.02
N THR A 176 16.04 -0.04 -2.22
CA THR A 176 16.77 -1.32 -2.42
C THR A 176 16.56 -2.25 -1.22
N GLY A 177 16.29 -3.52 -1.47
CA GLY A 177 15.99 -4.51 -0.43
C GLY A 177 14.57 -4.44 0.15
N CYS A 178 13.77 -3.42 -0.18
CA CYS A 178 12.36 -3.35 0.20
C CYS A 178 11.49 -4.13 -0.82
N ARG A 179 10.52 -4.90 -0.33
CA ARG A 179 9.62 -5.70 -1.16
C ARG A 179 8.17 -5.60 -0.72
N LEU A 180 7.26 -5.56 -1.68
CA LEU A 180 5.83 -5.61 -1.44
C LEU A 180 5.36 -7.07 -1.37
N ARG A 181 4.97 -7.54 -0.19
CA ARG A 181 4.31 -8.84 -0.05
C ARG A 181 2.79 -8.64 -0.05
N ARG A 182 2.09 -9.51 -0.76
CA ARG A 182 0.62 -9.50 -0.89
C ARG A 182 0.01 -10.61 -0.06
N PRO A 183 -1.28 -10.51 0.30
CA PRO A 183 -1.98 -11.62 0.93
C PRO A 183 -1.86 -12.89 0.07
N ASN A 184 -1.33 -13.94 0.67
CA ASN A 184 -1.09 -15.24 0.04
C ASN A 184 -1.71 -16.39 0.84
N ARG A 185 -2.21 -16.12 2.04
CA ARG A 185 -3.02 -17.05 2.83
C ARG A 185 -4.48 -16.65 2.70
N ASN A 186 -5.33 -17.61 2.38
CA ASN A 186 -6.77 -17.46 2.40
C ASN A 186 -7.41 -18.67 3.08
N GLN A 187 -8.37 -18.43 3.97
CA GLN A 187 -9.31 -19.45 4.38
C GLN A 187 -10.70 -18.85 4.42
N THR A 188 -11.69 -19.68 4.13
CA THR A 188 -13.10 -19.31 4.15
C THR A 188 -13.84 -20.38 4.93
N GLY A 189 -14.69 -19.97 5.86
CA GLY A 189 -15.59 -20.88 6.57
C GLY A 189 -17.05 -20.63 6.21
N LYS A 190 -17.80 -21.72 6.25
CA LYS A 190 -19.25 -21.76 6.08
C LYS A 190 -19.95 -21.69 7.44
N GLU A 191 -21.27 -21.74 7.42
CA GLU A 191 -22.13 -21.63 8.61
C GLU A 191 -21.78 -22.63 9.72
N THR A 192 -21.46 -23.87 9.35
CA THR A 192 -21.09 -24.93 10.30
C THR A 192 -19.66 -24.79 10.83
N ASP A 193 -18.84 -23.96 10.19
CA ASP A 193 -17.44 -23.84 10.55
C ASP A 193 -17.28 -22.82 11.69
N GLY A 194 -16.62 -23.25 12.76
CA GLY A 194 -16.19 -22.35 13.82
C GLY A 194 -15.24 -21.28 13.28
N ILE A 195 -15.38 -20.04 13.76
CA ILE A 195 -14.36 -19.03 13.52
C ILE A 195 -13.10 -19.46 14.27
N PRO A 196 -11.89 -19.33 13.68
CA PRO A 196 -10.68 -19.71 14.38
C PRO A 196 -10.57 -19.01 15.75
N PRO A 197 -10.21 -19.73 16.83
CA PRO A 197 -10.33 -19.22 18.20
C PRO A 197 -9.64 -17.87 18.44
N ASP A 198 -8.43 -17.68 17.89
CA ASP A 198 -7.65 -16.43 17.96
C ASP A 198 -8.44 -15.20 17.46
N TYR A 199 -9.40 -15.39 16.57
CA TYR A 199 -10.21 -14.31 16.00
C TYR A 199 -11.57 -14.17 16.68
N ALA A 200 -12.09 -15.27 17.23
CA ALA A 200 -13.41 -15.30 17.85
C ALA A 200 -13.51 -14.34 19.04
N GLU A 201 -12.44 -14.18 19.81
CA GLU A 201 -12.38 -13.24 20.95
C GLU A 201 -12.51 -11.75 20.55
N HIS A 202 -12.24 -11.42 19.29
CA HIS A 202 -12.28 -10.06 18.78
C HIS A 202 -13.61 -9.69 18.11
N ILE A 203 -14.53 -10.66 17.98
CA ILE A 203 -15.82 -10.44 17.33
C ILE A 203 -16.83 -10.02 18.39
N PRO A 204 -17.42 -8.81 18.28
CA PRO A 204 -18.46 -8.39 19.19
C PRO A 204 -19.70 -9.31 19.05
N PRO A 205 -20.45 -9.55 20.14
CA PRO A 205 -21.74 -10.21 20.07
C PRO A 205 -22.62 -9.58 18.99
N GLN A 206 -23.35 -10.40 18.24
CA GLN A 206 -24.29 -9.94 17.21
C GLN A 206 -25.72 -10.25 17.61
N ASP A 207 -26.63 -9.38 17.19
CA ASP A 207 -28.07 -9.53 17.47
C ASP A 207 -28.69 -10.66 16.65
N CYS A 208 -28.16 -10.92 15.44
CA CYS A 208 -28.62 -12.02 14.60
C CYS A 208 -27.71 -13.25 14.74
N VAL A 209 -28.27 -14.33 15.29
CA VAL A 209 -27.61 -15.62 15.50
C VAL A 209 -28.35 -16.73 14.74
N ALA A 210 -27.78 -17.94 14.74
CA ALA A 210 -28.50 -19.09 14.20
C ALA A 210 -29.72 -19.43 15.09
N PRO A 211 -30.87 -19.84 14.51
CA PRO A 211 -31.07 -20.18 13.10
C PRO A 211 -31.44 -19.02 12.18
N GLU A 212 -31.74 -17.83 12.70
CA GLU A 212 -32.26 -16.69 11.92
C GLU A 212 -31.23 -16.12 10.94
N CYS A 213 -29.94 -16.26 11.26
CA CYS A 213 -28.84 -15.90 10.38
C CYS A 213 -27.94 -17.08 10.01
N ALA A 214 -27.49 -17.09 8.76
CA ALA A 214 -26.32 -17.87 8.37
C ALA A 214 -25.07 -17.00 8.52
N ARG A 215 -23.97 -17.58 8.99
CA ARG A 215 -22.69 -16.87 9.15
C ARG A 215 -21.65 -17.41 8.18
N LEU A 216 -21.03 -16.54 7.41
CA LEU A 216 -19.86 -16.87 6.60
C LEU A 216 -18.67 -16.06 7.12
N TRP A 217 -17.45 -16.59 6.96
CA TRP A 217 -16.26 -15.82 7.26
C TRP A 217 -15.16 -16.11 6.25
N GLU A 218 -14.30 -15.12 6.03
CA GLU A 218 -13.06 -15.25 5.27
C GLU A 218 -11.95 -14.55 6.02
N TYR A 219 -10.75 -15.12 5.97
CA TYR A 219 -9.54 -14.41 6.35
C TYR A 219 -8.53 -14.40 5.21
N PHE A 220 -7.84 -13.28 5.08
CA PHE A 220 -6.67 -13.12 4.23
C PHE A 220 -5.46 -12.75 5.09
N GLY A 221 -4.32 -13.35 4.80
CA GLY A 221 -3.09 -13.10 5.56
C GLY A 221 -1.89 -12.89 4.67
N VAL A 222 -0.98 -12.03 5.13
CA VAL A 222 0.39 -11.92 4.62
C VAL A 222 1.35 -12.13 5.80
N THR A 223 2.31 -13.04 5.63
CA THR A 223 3.31 -13.33 6.67
C THR A 223 4.73 -13.23 6.12
N GLY A 224 5.64 -12.75 6.96
CA GLY A 224 7.07 -12.85 6.79
C GLY A 224 7.60 -14.27 7.06
N GLU A 225 8.89 -14.45 6.85
CA GLU A 225 9.61 -15.68 7.25
C GLU A 225 9.73 -15.80 8.78
N ASP A 226 9.69 -14.68 9.46
CA ASP A 226 9.69 -14.52 10.92
C ASP A 226 8.31 -14.78 11.56
N ASN A 227 7.31 -15.26 10.81
CA ASN A 227 5.90 -15.38 11.22
C ASN A 227 5.20 -14.06 11.60
N ALA A 228 5.89 -12.90 11.54
CA ALA A 228 5.22 -11.60 11.63
C ALA A 228 4.25 -11.44 10.47
N GLY A 229 3.09 -10.84 10.70
CA GLY A 229 2.12 -10.72 9.63
C GLY A 229 0.96 -9.81 9.93
N ALA A 230 0.20 -9.54 8.88
CA ALA A 230 -1.06 -8.83 8.95
C ALA A 230 -2.16 -9.72 8.39
N PHE A 231 -3.33 -9.62 9.01
CA PHE A 231 -4.47 -10.49 8.72
C PHE A 231 -5.73 -9.64 8.66
N ASP A 232 -6.55 -9.89 7.66
CA ASP A 232 -7.86 -9.29 7.48
C ASP A 232 -8.89 -10.39 7.67
N LEU A 233 -9.83 -10.17 8.59
CA LEU A 233 -10.98 -11.02 8.81
C LEU A 233 -12.22 -10.27 8.38
N THR A 234 -13.02 -10.93 7.54
CA THR A 234 -14.39 -10.52 7.25
C THR A 234 -15.36 -11.59 7.71
N VAL A 235 -16.39 -11.19 8.45
CA VAL A 235 -17.49 -12.04 8.87
C VAL A 235 -18.78 -11.44 8.33
N SER A 236 -19.52 -12.21 7.54
CA SER A 236 -20.80 -11.82 6.98
C SER A 236 -21.93 -12.56 7.69
N TYR A 237 -22.89 -11.80 8.21
CA TYR A 237 -24.12 -12.30 8.80
C TYR A 237 -25.24 -12.14 7.78
N LEU A 238 -25.81 -13.25 7.32
CA LEU A 238 -26.83 -13.32 6.29
C LEU A 238 -28.18 -13.58 6.96
N HIS A 239 -29.05 -12.57 6.95
CA HIS A 239 -30.40 -12.66 7.51
C HIS A 239 -31.28 -13.52 6.61
N ARG A 240 -31.71 -14.69 7.12
CA ARG A 240 -32.55 -15.61 6.35
C ARG A 240 -33.91 -14.99 6.13
N ASN A 241 -34.15 -14.54 4.90
CA ASN A 241 -35.45 -14.03 4.47
C ASN A 241 -35.89 -14.73 3.19
N GLY A 242 -36.81 -15.70 3.32
CA GLY A 242 -37.27 -16.53 2.21
C GLY A 242 -36.28 -17.62 1.80
N SER A 243 -36.60 -18.33 0.71
CA SER A 243 -35.92 -19.56 0.30
C SER A 243 -34.67 -19.36 -0.55
N ASN A 244 -34.44 -18.16 -1.11
CA ASN A 244 -33.30 -17.88 -1.98
C ASN A 244 -32.17 -17.16 -1.21
N PRO A 245 -31.04 -17.84 -0.90
CA PRO A 245 -29.93 -17.25 -0.16
C PRO A 245 -29.24 -16.09 -0.87
N CYS A 246 -29.40 -15.96 -2.19
CA CYS A 246 -28.83 -14.85 -2.94
C CYS A 246 -29.47 -13.49 -2.60
N ASN A 247 -30.67 -13.51 -2.02
CA ASN A 247 -31.47 -12.31 -1.75
C ASN A 247 -31.50 -11.95 -0.26
N TRP A 248 -30.77 -12.69 0.58
CA TRP A 248 -30.71 -12.44 2.01
C TRP A 248 -29.95 -11.14 2.31
N ALA A 249 -30.45 -10.36 3.25
CA ALA A 249 -29.76 -9.15 3.69
C ALA A 249 -28.45 -9.52 4.39
N THR A 250 -27.40 -8.72 4.19
CA THR A 250 -26.06 -9.02 4.72
C THR A 250 -25.54 -7.89 5.59
N GLU A 251 -24.97 -8.26 6.74
CA GLU A 251 -24.21 -7.38 7.62
C GLU A 251 -22.77 -7.88 7.71
N ASP A 252 -21.80 -7.01 7.38
CA ASP A 252 -20.39 -7.37 7.34
C ASP A 252 -19.62 -6.72 8.50
N LEU A 253 -18.87 -7.54 9.22
CA LEU A 253 -17.83 -7.12 10.15
C LEU A 253 -16.47 -7.33 9.48
N SER A 254 -15.70 -6.25 9.30
CA SER A 254 -14.32 -6.32 8.80
C SER A 254 -13.33 -5.81 9.83
N LYS A 255 -12.32 -6.61 10.17
CA LYS A 255 -11.27 -6.28 11.12
C LYS A 255 -9.89 -6.57 10.54
N LEU A 256 -8.95 -5.69 10.84
CA LEU A 256 -7.54 -5.84 10.48
C LEU A 256 -6.73 -6.12 11.73
N PHE A 257 -5.84 -7.10 11.65
CA PHE A 257 -5.01 -7.57 12.75
C PHE A 257 -3.54 -7.59 12.34
N VAL A 258 -2.68 -7.58 13.35
CA VAL A 258 -1.25 -7.82 13.23
C VAL A 258 -0.80 -8.85 14.25
N ARG A 259 0.17 -9.68 13.86
CA ARG A 259 0.87 -10.63 14.72
C ARG A 259 2.36 -10.36 14.67
N ALA A 260 2.98 -10.33 15.85
CA ALA A 260 4.43 -10.19 15.97
C ALA A 260 5.16 -11.54 15.84
N PRO A 261 6.45 -11.57 15.44
CA PRO A 261 7.20 -12.82 15.21
C PRO A 261 7.08 -13.84 16.34
N GLU A 262 7.22 -13.36 17.58
CA GLU A 262 7.28 -14.17 18.80
C GLU A 262 5.94 -14.25 19.54
N SER A 263 4.88 -13.67 18.98
CA SER A 263 3.55 -13.60 19.61
C SER A 263 2.55 -14.48 18.88
N THR A 264 1.77 -15.24 19.63
CA THR A 264 0.57 -15.92 19.10
C THR A 264 -0.65 -15.00 19.09
N ALA A 265 -0.67 -13.97 19.94
CA ALA A 265 -1.79 -13.05 20.08
C ALA A 265 -1.93 -12.12 18.85
N LEU A 266 -3.19 -11.90 18.47
CA LEU A 266 -3.56 -10.91 17.45
C LEU A 266 -3.80 -9.55 18.11
N GLN A 267 -3.27 -8.50 17.48
CA GLN A 267 -3.58 -7.13 17.86
C GLN A 267 -4.43 -6.49 16.77
N GLU A 268 -5.61 -5.99 17.13
CA GLU A 268 -6.47 -5.24 16.21
C GLU A 268 -5.84 -3.88 15.85
N LEU A 269 -5.86 -3.54 14.55
CA LEU A 269 -5.43 -2.26 14.02
C LEU A 269 -6.64 -1.36 13.74
N LYS A 270 -6.53 -0.10 14.16
CA LYS A 270 -7.56 0.94 13.97
C LYS A 270 -6.98 2.18 13.27
N PRO A 271 -7.67 2.78 12.28
CA PRO A 271 -8.86 2.24 11.58
C PRO A 271 -8.57 0.87 10.95
N GLY A 272 -9.60 0.09 10.68
CA GLY A 272 -9.44 -1.25 10.10
C GLY A 272 -9.29 -1.19 8.58
N GLY A 273 -10.09 -2.00 7.90
CA GLY A 273 -10.19 -2.00 6.46
C GLY A 273 -9.50 -3.19 5.81
N VAL A 274 -9.43 -3.12 4.49
CA VAL A 274 -9.01 -4.23 3.66
C VAL A 274 -7.51 -4.33 3.58
N LEU A 275 -6.94 -5.48 3.93
CA LEU A 275 -5.50 -5.72 3.76
C LEU A 275 -5.10 -5.67 2.28
N PHE A 276 -4.24 -4.71 1.95
CA PHE A 276 -3.65 -4.54 0.63
C PHE A 276 -2.33 -5.31 0.49
N GLY A 277 -1.60 -5.48 1.60
CA GLY A 277 -0.32 -6.14 1.68
C GLY A 277 0.57 -5.49 2.75
N GLY A 278 1.88 -5.67 2.62
CA GLY A 278 2.85 -4.97 3.45
C GLY A 278 4.21 -4.86 2.79
N LEU A 279 5.04 -3.98 3.33
CA LEU A 279 6.42 -3.78 2.91
C LEU A 279 7.37 -4.48 3.88
N TRP A 280 8.23 -5.32 3.34
CA TRP A 280 9.29 -6.03 4.07
C TRP A 280 10.66 -5.56 3.60
N ASP A 281 11.59 -5.46 4.53
CA ASP A 281 13.01 -5.40 4.24
C ASP A 281 13.76 -6.52 4.97
N PHE A 282 15.08 -6.47 4.95
CA PHE A 282 15.95 -7.46 5.60
C PHE A 282 15.76 -7.53 7.13
N ASN A 283 15.17 -6.51 7.77
CA ASN A 283 14.82 -6.55 9.20
C ASN A 283 13.40 -7.06 9.47
N GLY A 284 12.66 -7.47 8.42
CA GLY A 284 11.29 -7.99 8.53
C GLY A 284 10.23 -6.98 8.10
N LEU A 285 9.04 -7.10 8.69
CA LEU A 285 7.87 -6.28 8.35
C LEU A 285 8.10 -4.81 8.74
N ARG A 286 8.02 -3.89 7.78
CA ARG A 286 8.15 -2.45 7.99
C ARG A 286 6.80 -1.72 8.00
N TYR A 287 5.96 -1.97 7.00
CA TYR A 287 4.65 -1.34 6.88
C TYR A 287 3.55 -2.34 6.61
N ILE A 288 2.42 -2.18 7.30
CA ILE A 288 1.16 -2.83 6.95
C ILE A 288 0.35 -1.85 6.12
N LEU A 289 -0.24 -2.31 5.04
CA LEU A 289 -0.97 -1.47 4.09
C LEU A 289 -2.42 -1.93 4.03
N SER A 290 -3.36 -1.02 4.27
CA SER A 290 -4.79 -1.29 4.14
C SER A 290 -5.51 -0.20 3.35
N ARG A 291 -6.75 -0.50 2.94
CA ARG A 291 -7.64 0.46 2.28
C ARG A 291 -9.04 0.39 2.89
N GLN A 292 -9.65 1.54 3.10
CA GLN A 292 -11.05 1.64 3.52
C GLN A 292 -11.67 2.87 2.87
N MET A 293 -12.78 2.69 2.13
CA MET A 293 -13.62 3.78 1.63
C MET A 293 -12.86 4.95 0.98
N GLY A 294 -11.97 4.68 0.02
CA GLY A 294 -11.18 5.72 -0.66
C GLY A 294 -10.03 6.31 0.15
N VAL A 295 -9.68 5.70 1.28
CA VAL A 295 -8.52 6.05 2.10
C VAL A 295 -7.53 4.89 2.11
N PHE A 296 -6.26 5.20 1.85
CA PHE A 296 -5.13 4.29 1.99
C PHE A 296 -4.47 4.52 3.34
N TYR A 297 -4.25 3.45 4.10
CA TYR A 297 -3.56 3.49 5.38
C TYR A 297 -2.24 2.74 5.32
N ALA A 298 -1.19 3.35 5.85
CA ALA A 298 0.10 2.71 6.09
C ALA A 298 0.43 2.77 7.58
N TYR A 299 0.45 1.60 8.22
CA TYR A 299 0.80 1.44 9.63
C TYR A 299 2.30 1.16 9.71
N ASP A 300 3.04 1.99 10.43
CA ASP A 300 4.44 1.72 10.74
C ASP A 300 4.47 0.60 11.79
N TYR A 301 5.01 -0.56 11.40
CA TYR A 301 5.02 -1.76 12.24
C TYR A 301 5.82 -1.57 13.54
N GLN A 302 6.81 -0.67 13.55
CA GLN A 302 7.57 -0.34 14.76
C GLN A 302 6.83 0.65 15.67
N LYS A 303 5.72 1.24 15.20
CA LYS A 303 4.99 2.31 15.88
C LYS A 303 3.48 2.11 15.78
N LEU A 304 3.00 0.88 15.99
CA LEU A 304 1.57 0.53 15.87
C LEU A 304 0.64 1.26 16.85
N LYS A 305 1.18 1.85 17.93
CA LYS A 305 0.42 2.71 18.84
C LYS A 305 0.15 4.10 18.27
N ALA A 306 0.93 4.54 17.27
CA ALA A 306 0.69 5.80 16.58
C ALA A 306 -0.39 5.62 15.51
N PRO A 307 -1.17 6.68 15.19
CA PRO A 307 -2.12 6.60 14.08
C PRO A 307 -1.38 6.30 12.77
N PRO A 308 -1.99 5.51 11.87
CA PRO A 308 -1.39 5.24 10.57
C PRO A 308 -1.29 6.50 9.73
N LYS A 309 -0.36 6.49 8.77
CA LYS A 309 -0.39 7.48 7.71
C LYS A 309 -1.61 7.23 6.82
N ALA A 310 -2.52 8.18 6.80
CA ALA A 310 -3.73 8.14 5.97
C ALA A 310 -3.56 9.02 4.73
N VAL A 311 -3.87 8.47 3.55
CA VAL A 311 -3.92 9.23 2.30
C VAL A 311 -5.28 9.04 1.68
N ARG A 312 -6.10 10.09 1.70
CA ARG A 312 -7.42 10.09 1.04
C ARG A 312 -7.22 10.36 -0.45
N TYR A 313 -7.80 9.52 -1.29
CA TYR A 313 -7.65 9.60 -2.75
C TYR A 313 -8.98 9.44 -3.49
N GLY A 314 -10.09 9.53 -2.77
CA GLY A 314 -11.41 9.51 -3.37
C GLY A 314 -12.48 9.38 -2.30
N SER A 315 -13.71 9.57 -2.75
CA SER A 315 -14.89 9.06 -2.10
C SER A 315 -15.14 7.67 -2.66
N PRO A 316 -15.68 6.73 -1.88
CA PRO A 316 -16.01 5.41 -2.39
C PRO A 316 -16.97 5.57 -3.58
N THR A 317 -16.62 4.97 -4.71
CA THR A 317 -17.55 4.80 -5.83
C THR A 317 -18.74 3.94 -5.39
N GLU A 318 -19.85 3.92 -6.12
CA GLU A 318 -20.93 2.94 -5.82
C GLU A 318 -20.39 1.51 -5.83
N GLU A 319 -19.45 1.21 -6.72
CA GLU A 319 -18.72 -0.05 -6.73
C GLU A 319 -17.89 -0.24 -5.45
N ASP A 320 -17.14 0.76 -5.00
CA ASP A 320 -16.41 0.68 -3.72
C ASP A 320 -17.35 0.59 -2.51
N LEU A 321 -18.57 1.13 -2.57
CA LEU A 321 -19.56 0.96 -1.51
C LEU A 321 -20.13 -0.46 -1.51
N ILE A 322 -20.36 -1.01 -2.70
CA ILE A 322 -20.82 -2.40 -2.91
C ILE A 322 -19.70 -3.40 -2.57
N HIS A 323 -18.43 -3.07 -2.83
CA HIS A 323 -17.26 -3.92 -2.55
C HIS A 323 -16.62 -3.68 -1.18
N ALA A 324 -16.79 -2.50 -0.57
CA ALA A 324 -16.39 -2.25 0.82
C ALA A 324 -17.27 -3.05 1.78
N LYS A 325 -18.53 -3.28 1.39
CA LYS A 325 -19.29 -4.43 1.89
C LYS A 325 -18.70 -5.67 1.23
N ARG A 326 -17.69 -6.27 1.85
CA ARG A 326 -17.17 -7.58 1.44
C ARG A 326 -18.19 -8.65 1.80
N SER A 327 -19.37 -8.58 1.21
CA SER A 327 -20.44 -9.53 1.49
C SER A 327 -20.02 -10.86 0.87
N LEU A 328 -19.75 -11.82 1.75
CA LEU A 328 -19.63 -13.21 1.39
C LEU A 328 -21.01 -13.65 0.90
N SER A 329 -21.11 -13.79 -0.42
CA SER A 329 -22.36 -14.19 -1.05
C SER A 329 -22.34 -15.70 -1.28
N PRO A 330 -23.41 -16.42 -0.91
CA PRO A 330 -23.61 -17.81 -1.31
C PRO A 330 -23.63 -18.03 -2.84
N CYS A 331 -23.75 -16.94 -3.61
CA CYS A 331 -24.02 -16.96 -5.05
C CYS A 331 -22.86 -16.42 -5.91
N LYS A 332 -21.77 -15.98 -5.28
CA LYS A 332 -20.48 -15.74 -5.96
C LYS A 332 -19.83 -17.10 -6.22
N LYS A 333 -19.85 -17.57 -7.47
CA LYS A 333 -18.99 -18.67 -7.95
C LYS A 333 -17.86 -18.12 -8.80
#